data_AF-A0A9X0EI74-F1
#
_entry.id   AF-A0A9X0EI74-F1
#
_cell.length_a   1.000
_cell.length_b   1.000
_cell.length_c   1.000
_cell.angle_alpha   90.00
_cell.angle_beta   90.00
_cell.angle_gamma   90.00
#
_symmetry.space_group_name_H-M   'P 1'
#
loop_
_entity.id
_entity.type
_entity.pdbx_description
1 polymer ?
#
loop_
_entity_poly.entity_id
_entity_poly.type
_entity_poly.pdbx_seq_one_letter_code
_entity_poly.pdbx_strand_id
1 'polypeptide(L)'
;MVEIEVVFGERLHGGASIVWGSLIQPLKKFNENAVVDGFTGKEILFSEVSNYLMSNKCRSFFIELASGSVEFSYVADKEFYRLDIKSLVNSIETAQSLIEALINVSGFVQARVYDAEYDRWQNAENLTLFEAECIEHAHLPKKSNGLPFPLTQEIVDISKNPGRWVLRTGYIEAVGAFMWVSKFLLQVMGVNEKKLMDVDCFSIEDLGSVVKIAAYDRCFTSAVGAEAERQALLRKVLFNA
;
A
#
# COMPACT_ATOMS: atom_id res chain seq x y z
N MET A 1 13.61 0.84 0.53
CA MET A 1 13.10 2.25 0.49
C MET A 1 11.68 2.24 1.01
N VAL A 2 11.28 3.21 1.83
CA VAL A 2 9.95 3.21 2.46
C VAL A 2 8.89 3.78 1.53
N GLU A 3 7.78 3.08 1.37
CA GLU A 3 6.62 3.50 0.57
C GLU A 3 5.32 3.34 1.35
N ILE A 4 4.26 4.00 0.87
CA ILE A 4 2.92 3.95 1.45
C ILE A 4 1.95 3.41 0.41
N GLU A 5 1.08 2.50 0.86
CA GLU A 5 -0.10 2.06 0.13
C GLU A 5 -1.34 2.39 0.98
N VAL A 6 -2.30 3.11 0.40
CA VAL A 6 -3.61 3.38 1.02
C VAL A 6 -4.71 2.88 0.10
N VAL A 7 -5.72 2.24 0.68
CA VAL A 7 -6.90 1.74 -0.01
C VAL A 7 -8.13 2.48 0.49
N PHE A 8 -8.94 2.94 -0.47
CA PHE A 8 -10.27 3.50 -0.23
C PHE A 8 -11.31 2.62 -0.92
N GLY A 9 -12.43 2.36 -0.27
CA GLY A 9 -13.56 1.67 -0.87
C GLY A 9 -14.24 2.53 -1.94
N GLU A 10 -15.16 1.93 -2.69
CA GLU A 10 -15.89 2.57 -3.79
C GLU A 10 -16.67 3.83 -3.36
N ARG A 11 -17.05 3.94 -2.09
CA ARG A 11 -17.80 5.08 -1.51
C ARG A 11 -16.93 6.31 -1.21
N LEU A 12 -15.92 6.57 -2.05
CA LEU A 12 -15.13 7.80 -1.97
C LEU A 12 -15.91 8.97 -2.54
N HIS A 13 -16.60 9.70 -1.67
CA HIS A 13 -17.25 10.94 -2.05
C HIS A 13 -16.19 12.02 -2.35
N GLY A 14 -16.32 12.70 -3.50
CA GLY A 14 -15.44 13.80 -3.92
C GLY A 14 -14.12 13.40 -4.60
N GLY A 15 -13.82 12.11 -4.74
CA GLY A 15 -12.80 11.57 -5.64
C GLY A 15 -11.36 12.09 -5.43
N ALA A 16 -10.60 12.19 -6.52
CA ALA A 16 -9.18 12.57 -6.55
C ALA A 16 -8.85 13.87 -5.82
N SER A 17 -9.70 14.91 -5.97
CA SER A 17 -9.42 16.22 -5.39
C SER A 17 -9.47 16.24 -3.87
N ILE A 18 -10.32 15.41 -3.24
CA ILE A 18 -10.37 15.32 -1.78
C ILE A 18 -9.14 14.61 -1.24
N VAL A 19 -8.75 13.49 -1.87
CA VAL A 19 -7.54 12.75 -1.50
C VAL A 19 -6.31 13.64 -1.61
N TRP A 20 -6.15 14.34 -2.74
CA TRP A 20 -5.06 15.30 -2.90
C TRP A 20 -5.13 16.44 -1.88
N GLY A 21 -6.34 16.99 -1.65
CA GLY A 21 -6.59 18.06 -0.69
C GLY A 21 -6.08 17.74 0.73
N SER A 22 -6.31 16.51 1.19
CA SER A 22 -5.79 16.01 2.47
C SER A 22 -4.26 15.93 2.50
N LEU A 23 -3.61 15.70 1.36
CA LEU A 23 -2.15 15.54 1.27
C LEU A 23 -1.39 16.86 1.09
N ILE A 24 -2.05 17.97 0.72
CA ILE A 24 -1.36 19.24 0.43
C ILE A 24 -0.45 19.68 1.58
N GLN A 25 -0.98 19.72 2.81
CA GLN A 25 -0.23 20.23 3.96
C GLN A 25 0.96 19.34 4.32
N PRO A 26 0.82 18.00 4.45
CA PRO A 26 1.99 17.18 4.72
C PRO A 26 2.98 17.17 3.55
N LEU A 27 2.53 17.26 2.29
CA LEU A 27 3.42 17.31 1.12
C LEU A 27 4.17 18.65 0.96
N LYS A 28 3.65 19.77 1.48
CA LYS A 28 4.37 21.06 1.44
C LYS A 28 5.74 21.02 2.09
N LYS A 29 5.98 20.08 3.02
CA LYS A 29 7.28 19.89 3.67
C LYS A 29 8.40 19.51 2.68
N PHE A 30 8.04 19.03 1.48
CA PHE A 30 9.00 18.70 0.42
C PHE A 30 9.44 19.93 -0.40
N ASN A 31 8.93 21.14 -0.11
CA ASN A 31 9.35 22.43 -0.68
C ASN A 31 9.35 22.48 -2.23
N GLU A 32 8.40 21.80 -2.87
CA GLU A 32 8.25 21.80 -4.33
C GLU A 32 7.45 23.01 -4.82
N ASN A 33 7.96 23.71 -5.83
CA ASN A 33 7.26 24.82 -6.49
C ASN A 33 6.34 24.34 -7.61
N ALA A 34 6.78 23.32 -8.35
CA ALA A 34 6.08 22.74 -9.48
C ALA A 34 6.15 21.21 -9.42
N VAL A 35 5.19 20.57 -10.05
CA VAL A 35 5.06 19.11 -10.18
C VAL A 35 4.70 18.77 -11.62
N VAL A 36 4.83 17.50 -11.97
CA VAL A 36 4.45 17.00 -13.30
C VAL A 36 3.24 16.09 -13.16
N ASP A 37 2.24 16.28 -14.01
CA ASP A 37 1.20 15.26 -14.22
C ASP A 37 1.82 14.11 -15.02
N GLY A 38 2.10 13.00 -14.36
CA GLY A 38 2.79 11.86 -14.95
C GLY A 38 1.97 11.12 -16.02
N PHE A 39 0.68 11.41 -16.18
CA PHE A 39 -0.10 10.91 -17.32
C PHE A 39 0.13 11.71 -18.60
N THR A 40 0.40 13.02 -18.46
CA THR A 40 0.43 13.95 -19.61
C THR A 40 1.80 14.58 -19.84
N GLY A 41 2.71 14.50 -18.87
CA GLY A 41 3.97 15.22 -18.84
C GLY A 41 3.82 16.73 -18.60
N LYS A 42 2.61 17.20 -18.25
CA LYS A 42 2.34 18.63 -18.07
C LYS A 42 2.88 19.11 -16.72
N GLU A 43 3.66 20.17 -16.74
CA GLU A 43 4.08 20.88 -15.53
C GLU A 43 2.92 21.72 -14.94
N ILE A 44 2.77 21.66 -13.62
CA ILE A 44 1.70 22.32 -12.87
C ILE A 44 2.32 22.91 -11.60
N LEU A 45 1.97 24.15 -11.25
CA LEU A 45 2.36 24.70 -9.95
C LEU A 45 1.78 23.82 -8.82
N PHE A 46 2.57 23.50 -7.80
CA PHE A 46 2.12 22.64 -6.70
C PHE A 46 0.84 23.18 -6.04
N SER A 47 0.74 24.50 -5.91
CA SER A 47 -0.43 25.20 -5.37
C SER A 47 -1.69 25.07 -6.24
N GLU A 48 -1.55 24.77 -7.53
CA GLU A 48 -2.66 24.71 -8.49
C GLU A 48 -3.17 23.29 -8.74
N VAL A 49 -2.49 22.25 -8.25
CA VAL A 49 -2.87 20.85 -8.50
C VAL A 49 -4.31 20.58 -8.08
N SER A 50 -4.78 21.12 -6.95
CA SER A 50 -6.19 20.94 -6.53
C SER A 50 -7.16 21.52 -7.54
N ASN A 51 -6.89 22.74 -8.03
CA ASN A 51 -7.72 23.41 -9.03
C ASN A 51 -7.68 22.66 -10.35
N TYR A 52 -6.51 22.14 -10.73
CA TYR A 52 -6.33 21.30 -11.90
C TYR A 52 -7.19 20.03 -11.82
N LEU A 53 -7.11 19.27 -10.73
CA LEU A 53 -7.89 18.04 -10.54
C LEU A 53 -9.39 18.31 -10.53
N MET A 54 -9.83 19.38 -9.87
CA MET A 54 -11.24 19.77 -9.82
C MET A 54 -11.77 20.21 -11.19
N SER A 55 -11.04 21.08 -11.88
CA SER A 55 -11.48 21.65 -13.18
C SER A 55 -11.60 20.58 -14.25
N ASN A 56 -10.71 19.58 -14.22
CA ASN A 56 -10.73 18.44 -15.14
C ASN A 56 -11.62 17.29 -14.67
N LYS A 57 -12.26 17.39 -13.49
CA LYS A 57 -13.09 16.33 -12.89
C LYS A 57 -12.36 14.99 -12.82
N CYS A 58 -11.07 15.03 -12.49
CA CYS A 58 -10.23 13.84 -12.43
C CYS A 58 -10.78 12.83 -11.42
N ARG A 59 -10.82 11.55 -11.80
CA ARG A 59 -11.11 10.43 -10.89
C ARG A 59 -9.86 9.75 -10.37
N SER A 60 -8.76 9.90 -11.09
CA SER A 60 -7.42 9.42 -10.79
C SER A 60 -6.42 10.56 -11.01
N PHE A 61 -5.24 10.44 -10.42
CA PHE A 61 -4.13 11.34 -10.69
C PHE A 61 -2.81 10.58 -10.57
N PHE A 62 -1.79 11.06 -11.28
CA PHE A 62 -0.41 10.64 -11.08
C PHE A 62 0.41 11.92 -11.07
N ILE A 63 0.92 12.29 -9.89
CA ILE A 63 1.68 13.52 -9.70
C ILE A 63 3.11 13.13 -9.36
N GLU A 64 4.04 13.53 -10.21
CA GLU A 64 5.47 13.35 -10.03
C GLU A 64 6.07 14.61 -9.39
N LEU A 65 6.88 14.38 -8.35
CA LEU A 65 7.67 15.37 -7.62
C LEU A 65 9.15 15.07 -7.90
N ALA A 66 10.08 15.94 -7.51
CA ALA A 66 11.49 15.74 -7.86
C ALA A 66 12.10 14.47 -7.24
N SER A 67 11.60 14.05 -6.06
CA SER A 67 12.12 12.91 -5.30
C SER A 67 11.26 11.65 -5.37
N GLY A 68 10.10 11.70 -6.00
CA GLY A 68 9.16 10.58 -5.98
C GLY A 68 7.81 10.94 -6.56
N SER A 69 6.77 10.22 -6.18
CA SER A 69 5.46 10.40 -6.77
C SER A 69 4.31 10.02 -5.87
N VAL A 70 3.13 10.54 -6.23
CA VAL A 70 1.85 10.20 -5.64
C VAL A 70 0.90 9.77 -6.76
N GLU A 71 0.47 8.52 -6.72
CA GLU A 71 -0.43 7.94 -7.70
C GLU A 71 -1.73 7.54 -7.03
N PHE A 72 -2.86 7.96 -7.58
CA PHE A 72 -4.20 7.61 -7.12
C PHE A 72 -5.03 7.08 -8.28
N SER A 73 -5.50 5.84 -8.20
CA SER A 73 -6.21 5.18 -9.30
C SER A 73 -7.32 4.25 -8.80
N TYR A 74 -8.27 3.95 -9.68
CA TYR A 74 -9.35 3.01 -9.41
C TYR A 74 -9.00 1.62 -9.96
N VAL A 75 -9.08 0.60 -9.11
CA VAL A 75 -8.86 -0.81 -9.46
C VAL A 75 -10.22 -1.44 -9.75
N ALA A 76 -10.65 -1.34 -11.01
CA ALA A 76 -12.03 -1.60 -11.41
C ALA A 76 -12.52 -3.02 -11.13
N ASP A 77 -11.69 -4.04 -11.36
CA ASP A 77 -12.03 -5.44 -11.12
C ASP A 77 -12.10 -5.81 -9.62
N LYS A 78 -11.64 -4.91 -8.76
CA LYS A 78 -11.61 -5.09 -7.30
C LYS A 78 -12.44 -4.05 -6.55
N GLU A 79 -13.08 -3.11 -7.23
CA GLU A 79 -14.04 -2.17 -6.63
C GLU A 79 -13.44 -1.29 -5.51
N PHE A 80 -12.18 -0.86 -5.65
CA PHE A 80 -11.54 0.05 -4.70
C PHE A 80 -10.61 1.06 -5.40
N TYR A 81 -10.31 2.16 -4.72
CA TYR A 81 -9.27 3.10 -5.10
C TYR A 81 -7.98 2.85 -4.33
N ARG A 82 -6.85 2.96 -5.02
CA ARG A 82 -5.51 2.82 -4.46
C ARG A 82 -4.78 4.15 -4.53
N LEU A 83 -4.09 4.50 -3.47
CA LEU A 83 -3.12 5.58 -3.42
C LEU A 83 -1.75 4.99 -3.10
N ASP A 84 -0.77 5.22 -3.95
CA ASP A 84 0.63 4.89 -3.71
C ASP A 84 1.44 6.18 -3.55
N ILE A 85 2.28 6.23 -2.50
CA ILE A 85 3.27 7.29 -2.32
C ILE A 85 4.66 6.64 -2.36
N LYS A 86 5.41 6.94 -3.42
CA LYS A 86 6.68 6.27 -3.74
C LYS A 86 7.83 7.25 -3.63
N SER A 87 8.93 6.81 -3.03
CA SER A 87 10.20 7.56 -2.89
C SER A 87 10.13 8.93 -2.21
N LEU A 88 8.98 9.38 -1.69
CA LEU A 88 8.86 10.65 -0.96
C LEU A 88 9.18 10.53 0.54
N VAL A 89 9.08 9.32 1.08
CA VAL A 89 9.14 9.10 2.52
C VAL A 89 10.56 8.71 2.93
N ASN A 90 11.17 9.52 3.80
CA ASN A 90 12.50 9.24 4.35
C ASN A 90 12.48 8.70 5.79
N SER A 91 11.32 8.66 6.45
CA SER A 91 11.15 8.18 7.82
C SER A 91 9.73 7.66 8.07
N ILE A 92 9.58 6.79 9.07
CA ILE A 92 8.27 6.24 9.45
C ILE A 92 7.33 7.36 9.92
N GLU A 93 7.84 8.36 10.65
CA GLU A 93 7.05 9.49 11.16
C GLU A 93 6.45 10.34 10.03
N THR A 94 7.22 10.53 8.96
CA THR A 94 6.73 11.22 7.75
C THR A 94 5.64 10.40 7.07
N ALA A 95 5.81 9.08 6.99
CA ALA A 95 4.78 8.20 6.45
C ALA A 95 3.50 8.20 7.28
N GLN A 96 3.64 8.13 8.62
CA GLN A 96 2.51 8.21 9.55
C GLN A 96 1.75 9.52 9.35
N SER A 97 2.45 10.65 9.27
CA SER A 97 1.83 11.97 9.05
C SER A 97 1.01 12.04 7.75
N LEU A 98 1.49 11.41 6.67
CA LEU A 98 0.79 11.36 5.39
C LEU A 98 -0.46 10.48 5.46
N ILE A 99 -0.38 9.31 6.11
CA ILE A 99 -1.51 8.39 6.26
C ILE A 99 -2.56 8.96 7.20
N GLU A 100 -2.16 9.55 8.32
CA GLU A 100 -3.07 10.14 9.32
C GLU A 100 -3.83 11.35 8.76
N ALA A 101 -3.32 12.02 7.73
CA ALA A 101 -4.08 13.03 6.99
C ALA A 101 -5.25 12.44 6.16
N LEU A 102 -5.22 11.13 5.89
CA LEU A 102 -6.17 10.42 5.03
C LEU A 102 -7.19 9.55 5.78
N ILE A 103 -6.94 9.19 7.05
CA ILE A 103 -7.81 8.25 7.80
C ILE A 103 -9.26 8.71 7.95
N ASN A 104 -9.50 10.02 7.87
CA ASN A 104 -10.83 10.64 7.98
C ASN A 104 -11.49 10.88 6.61
N VAL A 105 -10.80 10.58 5.50
CA VAL A 105 -11.39 10.67 4.17
C VAL A 105 -12.43 9.58 4.01
N SER A 106 -13.61 9.95 3.50
CA SER A 106 -14.72 9.01 3.28
C SER A 106 -14.26 7.79 2.49
N GLY A 107 -14.60 6.61 2.99
CA GLY A 107 -14.24 5.36 2.33
C GLY A 107 -12.82 4.87 2.61
N PHE A 108 -12.04 5.48 3.51
CA PHE A 108 -10.77 4.87 3.95
C PHE A 108 -10.98 3.43 4.44
N VAL A 109 -10.21 2.48 3.88
CA VAL A 109 -10.32 1.04 4.19
C VAL A 109 -9.11 0.58 4.98
N GLN A 110 -7.91 0.78 4.43
CA GLN A 110 -6.66 0.40 5.07
C GLN A 110 -5.49 1.23 4.53
N ALA A 111 -4.39 1.25 5.27
CA ALA A 111 -3.09 1.70 4.79
C ALA A 111 -1.97 0.86 5.38
N ARG A 112 -0.83 0.80 4.70
CA ARG A 112 0.40 0.23 5.24
C ARG A 112 1.62 1.03 4.81
N VAL A 113 2.66 0.93 5.62
CA VAL A 113 4.02 1.35 5.28
C VAL A 113 4.84 0.10 5.03
N TYR A 114 5.57 0.05 3.92
CA TYR A 114 6.35 -1.11 3.52
C TYR A 114 7.72 -0.72 2.95
N ASP A 115 8.66 -1.66 2.97
CA ASP A 115 9.90 -1.53 2.23
C ASP A 115 9.68 -2.03 0.79
N ALA A 116 9.90 -1.15 -0.18
CA ALA A 116 9.61 -1.39 -1.60
C ALA A 116 10.45 -2.52 -2.21
N GLU A 117 11.70 -2.68 -1.78
CA GLU A 117 12.57 -3.73 -2.29
C GLU A 117 12.13 -5.08 -1.74
N TYR A 118 11.88 -5.16 -0.43
CA TYR A 118 11.33 -6.35 0.18
C TYR A 118 9.98 -6.73 -0.43
N ASP A 119 9.05 -5.79 -0.57
CA ASP A 119 7.71 -6.03 -1.13
C ASP A 119 7.80 -6.52 -2.59
N ARG A 120 8.67 -5.91 -3.41
CA ARG A 120 8.93 -6.35 -4.79
C ARG A 120 9.33 -7.83 -4.83
N TRP A 121 10.28 -8.24 -4.00
CA TRP A 121 10.78 -9.63 -4.03
C TRP A 121 9.84 -10.64 -3.37
N GLN A 122 9.03 -10.22 -2.40
CA GLN A 122 7.98 -11.07 -1.85
C GLN A 122 6.84 -11.34 -2.84
N ASN A 123 6.70 -10.52 -3.88
CA ASN A 123 5.61 -10.58 -4.86
C ASN A 123 6.05 -10.87 -6.30
N ALA A 124 7.35 -11.05 -6.54
CA ALA A 124 7.90 -11.37 -7.85
C ALA A 124 7.73 -12.86 -8.20
N GLU A 125 6.92 -13.16 -9.21
CA GLU A 125 6.76 -14.54 -9.74
C GLU A 125 7.62 -14.79 -11.00
N ASN A 126 7.97 -13.76 -11.75
CA ASN A 126 8.62 -13.89 -13.06
C ASN A 126 10.14 -14.16 -12.94
N LEU A 127 10.60 -15.33 -13.39
CA LEU A 127 12.02 -15.72 -13.35
C LEU A 127 12.93 -14.77 -14.14
N THR A 128 12.48 -14.24 -15.28
CA THR A 128 13.26 -13.28 -16.08
C THR A 128 13.57 -11.99 -15.31
N LEU A 129 12.71 -11.60 -14.36
CA LEU A 129 12.97 -10.44 -13.50
C LEU A 129 14.17 -10.70 -12.57
N PHE A 130 14.28 -11.91 -12.01
CA PHE A 130 15.40 -12.29 -11.16
C PHE A 130 16.70 -12.36 -11.97
N GLU A 131 16.66 -12.94 -13.17
CA GLU A 131 17.80 -13.03 -14.07
C GLU A 131 18.32 -11.64 -14.49
N ALA A 132 17.41 -10.73 -14.86
CA ALA A 132 17.76 -9.37 -15.27
C ALA A 132 18.38 -8.54 -14.13
N GLU A 133 17.96 -8.78 -12.90
CA GLU A 133 18.46 -8.12 -11.69
C GLU A 133 19.62 -8.89 -11.01
N CYS A 134 20.11 -9.97 -11.64
CA CYS A 134 21.17 -10.83 -11.12
C CYS A 134 20.91 -11.39 -9.71
N ILE A 135 19.65 -11.67 -9.37
CA ILE A 135 19.27 -12.25 -8.07
C ILE A 135 19.19 -13.77 -8.17
N GLU A 136 19.84 -14.46 -7.23
CA GLU A 136 19.77 -15.90 -7.14
C GLU A 136 18.35 -16.38 -6.80
N HIS A 137 17.76 -17.19 -7.68
CA HIS A 137 16.41 -17.73 -7.52
C HIS A 137 16.36 -19.27 -7.58
N ALA A 138 17.52 -19.94 -7.69
CA ALA A 138 17.59 -21.40 -7.82
C ALA A 138 16.98 -22.13 -6.61
N HIS A 139 17.12 -21.56 -5.41
CA HIS A 139 16.59 -22.10 -4.16
C HIS A 139 15.10 -21.80 -3.93
N LEU A 140 14.49 -20.88 -4.70
CA LEU A 140 13.08 -20.49 -4.51
C LEU A 140 12.14 -21.61 -5.00
N PRO A 141 11.00 -21.85 -4.33
CA PRO A 141 10.00 -22.80 -4.81
C PRO A 141 9.44 -22.34 -6.15
N LYS A 142 9.16 -23.30 -7.03
CA LYS A 142 8.66 -23.05 -8.39
C LYS A 142 7.35 -23.78 -8.63
N LYS A 143 6.49 -23.20 -9.47
CA LYS A 143 5.23 -23.81 -9.94
C LYS A 143 4.99 -23.48 -11.40
N SER A 144 4.09 -24.22 -12.05
CA SER A 144 3.58 -23.83 -13.36
C SER A 144 2.69 -22.59 -13.25
N ASN A 145 2.75 -21.70 -14.24
CA ASN A 145 1.84 -20.56 -14.38
C ASN A 145 0.37 -20.94 -14.70
N GLY A 146 0.08 -22.24 -14.89
CA GLY A 146 -1.28 -22.74 -15.13
C GLY A 146 -1.82 -22.45 -16.54
N LEU A 147 -1.01 -21.89 -17.44
CA LEU A 147 -1.41 -21.64 -18.83
C LEU A 147 -1.21 -22.90 -19.69
N PRO A 148 -2.08 -23.14 -20.69
CA PRO A 148 -1.94 -24.26 -21.59
C PRO A 148 -0.70 -24.09 -22.48
N PHE A 149 -0.19 -25.20 -23.00
CA PHE A 149 0.86 -25.21 -24.00
C PHE A 149 0.46 -24.35 -25.24
N PRO A 150 1.37 -23.56 -25.84
CA PRO A 150 2.80 -23.41 -25.54
C PRO A 150 3.12 -22.28 -24.55
N LEU A 151 2.11 -21.68 -23.91
CA LEU A 151 2.28 -20.56 -22.97
C LEU A 151 2.66 -21.02 -21.55
N THR A 152 2.79 -22.33 -21.33
CA THR A 152 3.22 -22.90 -20.05
C THR A 152 4.62 -22.43 -19.71
N GLN A 153 4.77 -21.83 -18.53
CA GLN A 153 6.04 -21.35 -18.01
C GLN A 153 6.18 -21.75 -16.55
N GLU A 154 7.44 -21.87 -16.11
CA GLU A 154 7.77 -21.97 -14.70
C GLU A 154 7.85 -20.57 -14.09
N ILE A 155 7.28 -20.40 -12.91
CA ILE A 155 7.28 -19.16 -12.14
C ILE A 155 7.65 -19.45 -10.69
N VAL A 156 8.15 -18.44 -9.98
CA VAL A 156 8.37 -18.53 -8.52
C VAL A 156 7.02 -18.68 -7.82
N ASP A 157 6.93 -19.63 -6.90
CA ASP A 157 5.76 -19.79 -6.07
C ASP A 157 5.83 -18.92 -4.82
N ILE A 158 5.19 -17.75 -4.88
CA ILE A 158 5.09 -16.83 -3.74
C ILE A 158 3.98 -17.19 -2.75
N SER A 159 3.26 -18.31 -2.94
CA SER A 159 2.06 -18.66 -2.13
C SER A 159 2.33 -18.82 -0.63
N LYS A 160 3.59 -18.98 -0.23
CA LYS A 160 4.03 -19.08 1.16
C LYS A 160 4.82 -17.87 1.66
N ASN A 161 5.03 -16.87 0.80
CA ASN A 161 5.76 -15.67 1.18
C ASN A 161 4.94 -14.90 2.24
N PRO A 162 5.54 -14.54 3.38
CA PRO A 162 4.86 -13.81 4.45
C PRO A 162 4.47 -12.38 4.01
N GLY A 163 5.31 -11.73 3.20
CA GLY A 163 5.09 -10.37 2.71
C GLY A 163 4.29 -10.28 1.41
N ARG A 164 3.70 -11.37 0.93
CA ARG A 164 2.89 -11.33 -0.30
C ARG A 164 1.62 -10.49 -0.11
N TRP A 165 1.14 -9.87 -1.17
CA TRP A 165 -0.16 -9.23 -1.22
C TRP A 165 -1.13 -10.00 -2.13
N VAL A 166 -2.43 -9.89 -1.85
CA VAL A 166 -3.49 -10.45 -2.69
C VAL A 166 -4.59 -9.42 -2.87
N LEU A 167 -4.93 -9.12 -4.13
CA LEU A 167 -6.04 -8.22 -4.43
C LEU A 167 -7.39 -8.90 -4.17
N ARG A 168 -8.18 -8.30 -3.28
CA ARG A 168 -9.54 -8.73 -2.95
C ARG A 168 -10.54 -7.65 -3.31
N THR A 169 -11.81 -8.02 -3.39
CA THR A 169 -12.87 -7.03 -3.63
C THR A 169 -12.95 -6.09 -2.42
N GLY A 170 -12.71 -4.80 -2.65
CA GLY A 170 -12.77 -3.73 -1.67
C GLY A 170 -11.51 -3.51 -0.82
N TYR A 171 -10.50 -4.39 -0.89
CA TYR A 171 -9.29 -4.29 -0.05
C TYR A 171 -8.10 -5.08 -0.63
N ILE A 172 -6.93 -4.96 0.00
CA ILE A 172 -5.73 -5.73 -0.35
C ILE A 172 -5.29 -6.54 0.87
N GLU A 173 -5.14 -7.87 0.75
CA GLU A 173 -4.52 -8.69 1.79
C GLU A 173 -3.00 -8.51 1.79
N ALA A 174 -2.56 -7.36 2.27
CA ALA A 174 -1.15 -7.04 2.44
C ALA A 174 -0.89 -6.67 3.90
N VAL A 175 0.25 -7.08 4.42
CA VAL A 175 0.68 -6.72 5.77
C VAL A 175 1.92 -5.82 5.71
N GLY A 176 2.02 -4.92 6.67
CA GLY A 176 3.18 -4.07 6.90
C GLY A 176 3.48 -4.03 8.39
N ALA A 177 4.69 -3.60 8.74
CA ALA A 177 5.04 -3.44 10.15
C ALA A 177 4.19 -2.34 10.81
N PHE A 178 3.81 -1.32 10.03
CA PHE A 178 2.88 -0.27 10.42
C PHE A 178 1.67 -0.31 9.51
N MET A 179 0.48 -0.42 10.09
CA MET A 179 -0.78 -0.50 9.37
C MET A 179 -1.85 0.36 10.02
N TRP A 180 -2.80 0.80 9.22
CA TRP A 180 -4.03 1.45 9.64
C TRP A 180 -5.17 0.65 9.03
N VAL A 181 -6.11 0.20 9.85
CA VAL A 181 -7.20 -0.66 9.41
C VAL A 181 -8.50 -0.05 9.88
N SER A 182 -9.42 0.23 8.96
CA SER A 182 -10.74 0.72 9.34
C SER A 182 -11.49 -0.33 10.16
N LYS A 183 -12.24 0.11 11.17
CA LYS A 183 -13.13 -0.78 11.94
C LYS A 183 -14.20 -1.42 11.06
N PHE A 184 -14.57 -0.73 9.96
CA PHE A 184 -15.42 -1.30 8.92
C PHE A 184 -14.78 -2.54 8.27
N LEU A 185 -13.52 -2.47 7.84
CA LEU A 185 -12.83 -3.64 7.27
C LEU A 185 -12.71 -4.78 8.27
N LEU A 186 -12.36 -4.48 9.53
CA LEU A 186 -12.30 -5.50 10.60
C LEU A 186 -13.66 -6.21 10.75
N GLN A 187 -14.76 -5.47 10.74
CA GLN A 187 -16.10 -6.03 10.81
C GLN A 187 -16.43 -6.92 9.61
N VAL A 188 -16.09 -6.49 8.39
CA VAL A 188 -16.30 -7.28 7.16
C VAL A 188 -15.48 -8.57 7.18
N MET A 189 -14.27 -8.54 7.74
CA MET A 189 -13.41 -9.71 7.91
C MET A 189 -13.78 -10.59 9.12
N GLY A 190 -14.77 -10.20 9.91
CA GLY A 190 -15.17 -10.92 11.13
C GLY A 190 -14.09 -10.90 12.22
N VAL A 191 -13.18 -9.92 12.19
CA VAL A 191 -12.11 -9.77 13.18
C VAL A 191 -12.69 -9.19 14.46
N ASN A 192 -12.42 -9.85 15.58
CA ASN A 192 -12.81 -9.35 16.89
C ASN A 192 -11.78 -8.31 17.36
N GLU A 193 -12.19 -7.04 17.36
CA GLU A 193 -11.34 -5.91 17.77
C GLU A 193 -10.70 -6.13 19.15
N LYS A 194 -11.44 -6.63 20.15
CA LYS A 194 -10.87 -6.91 21.47
C LYS A 194 -9.74 -7.93 21.41
N LYS A 195 -9.94 -9.02 20.66
CA LYS A 195 -8.88 -10.03 20.47
C LYS A 195 -7.68 -9.49 19.72
N LEU A 196 -7.89 -8.56 18.79
CA LEU A 196 -6.80 -7.86 18.11
C LEU A 196 -6.02 -7.00 19.11
N MET A 197 -6.70 -6.23 19.96
CA MET A 197 -6.09 -5.41 21.02
C MET A 197 -5.30 -6.24 22.05
N ASP A 198 -5.73 -7.49 22.30
CA ASP A 198 -5.11 -8.40 23.26
C ASP A 198 -3.87 -9.15 22.70
N VAL A 199 -3.42 -8.85 21.47
CA VAL A 199 -2.21 -9.48 20.91
C VAL A 199 -0.97 -8.79 21.48
N ASP A 200 -0.33 -9.41 22.47
CA ASP A 200 0.82 -8.88 23.23
C ASP A 200 1.98 -8.33 22.40
N CYS A 201 2.15 -8.81 21.17
CA CYS A 201 3.28 -8.42 20.33
C CYS A 201 3.01 -7.25 19.37
N PHE A 202 1.80 -6.70 19.38
CA PHE A 202 1.44 -5.54 18.58
C PHE A 202 1.17 -4.35 19.51
N SER A 203 1.70 -3.18 19.14
CA SER A 203 1.23 -1.92 19.71
C SER A 203 0.04 -1.47 18.88
N ILE A 204 -1.12 -1.32 19.52
CA ILE A 204 -2.35 -0.94 18.84
C ILE A 204 -2.93 0.32 19.47
N GLU A 205 -3.23 1.29 18.62
CA GLU A 205 -3.80 2.57 18.99
C GLU A 205 -5.17 2.72 18.30
N ASP A 206 -6.20 3.04 19.07
CA ASP A 206 -7.54 3.31 18.54
C ASP A 206 -7.65 4.79 18.16
N LEU A 207 -7.83 5.06 16.86
CA LEU A 207 -7.99 6.39 16.29
C LEU A 207 -9.47 6.69 15.93
N GLY A 208 -10.42 5.99 16.55
CA GLY A 208 -11.85 6.19 16.36
C GLY A 208 -12.44 5.22 15.34
N SER A 209 -12.49 5.59 14.05
CA SER A 209 -12.97 4.70 12.98
C SER A 209 -11.90 3.79 12.40
N VAL A 210 -10.65 3.94 12.85
CA VAL A 210 -9.46 3.27 12.36
C VAL A 210 -8.64 2.82 13.55
N VAL A 211 -8.02 1.65 13.47
CA VAL A 211 -6.98 1.21 14.41
C VAL A 211 -5.62 1.29 13.72
N LYS A 212 -4.64 1.83 14.42
CA LYS A 212 -3.23 1.83 14.01
C LYS A 212 -2.53 0.66 14.68
N ILE A 213 -1.81 -0.15 13.91
CA ILE A 213 -1.13 -1.35 14.36
C ILE A 213 0.35 -1.17 14.05
N ALA A 214 1.21 -1.31 15.06
CA ALA A 214 2.65 -1.41 14.93
C ALA A 214 3.09 -2.80 15.41
N ALA A 215 3.45 -3.68 14.47
CA ALA A 215 3.91 -5.04 14.73
C ALA A 215 5.43 -5.18 14.86
N TYR A 216 6.16 -4.11 14.51
CA TYR A 216 7.61 -4.03 14.58
C TYR A 216 8.07 -2.56 14.67
N ASP A 217 9.35 -2.32 14.93
CA ASP A 217 9.96 -0.98 15.06
C ASP A 217 10.42 -0.38 13.72
N ARG A 218 10.50 -1.20 12.67
CA ARG A 218 10.87 -0.83 11.30
C ARG A 218 10.02 -1.61 10.29
N CYS A 219 10.07 -1.21 9.02
CA CYS A 219 9.47 -2.01 7.93
C CYS A 219 10.03 -3.43 7.94
N PHE A 220 9.20 -4.41 7.58
CA PHE A 220 9.66 -5.77 7.34
C PHE A 220 10.63 -5.78 6.16
N THR A 221 11.76 -6.46 6.34
CA THR A 221 12.79 -6.67 5.32
C THR A 221 13.24 -8.13 5.25
N SER A 222 12.70 -9.00 6.11
CA SER A 222 13.02 -10.43 6.14
C SER A 222 11.79 -11.33 6.04
N ALA A 223 11.89 -12.39 5.22
CA ALA A 223 10.91 -13.45 5.10
C ALA A 223 11.19 -14.66 6.02
N VAL A 224 12.14 -14.53 6.96
CA VAL A 224 12.47 -15.57 7.95
C VAL A 224 12.58 -15.00 9.36
N GLY A 225 12.50 -15.88 10.36
CA GLY A 225 12.63 -15.53 11.78
C GLY A 225 11.46 -14.70 12.31
N ALA A 226 11.74 -13.84 13.30
CA ALA A 226 10.72 -13.08 14.00
C ALA A 226 9.87 -12.18 13.07
N GLU A 227 10.46 -11.55 12.06
CA GLU A 227 9.71 -10.71 11.10
C GLU A 227 8.70 -11.53 10.28
N ALA A 228 9.06 -12.76 9.90
CA ALA A 228 8.15 -13.67 9.20
C ALA A 228 7.00 -14.16 10.11
N GLU A 229 7.32 -14.49 11.36
CA GLU A 229 6.32 -14.88 12.36
C GLU A 229 5.32 -13.75 12.64
N ARG A 230 5.81 -12.50 12.73
CA ARG A 230 4.96 -11.31 12.90
C ARG A 230 4.05 -11.08 11.69
N GLN A 231 4.59 -11.19 10.48
CA GLN A 231 3.79 -11.09 9.25
C GLN A 231 2.73 -12.18 9.18
N ALA A 232 3.09 -13.44 9.44
CA ALA A 232 2.14 -14.55 9.45
C ALA A 232 1.03 -14.36 10.50
N LEU A 233 1.37 -13.86 11.68
CA LEU A 233 0.39 -13.55 12.72
C LEU A 233 -0.53 -12.40 12.30
N LEU A 234 -0.01 -11.31 11.72
CA LEU A 234 -0.82 -10.22 11.19
C LEU A 234 -1.81 -10.73 10.13
N ARG A 235 -1.34 -11.54 9.18
CA ARG A 235 -2.20 -12.13 8.14
C ARG A 235 -3.32 -12.98 8.74
N LYS A 236 -2.98 -13.82 9.71
CA LYS A 236 -3.95 -14.67 10.40
C LYS A 236 -4.99 -13.85 11.16
N VAL A 237 -4.56 -12.83 11.90
CA VAL A 237 -5.45 -12.04 12.76
C VAL A 237 -6.33 -11.09 11.95
N LEU A 238 -5.80 -10.48 10.88
CA LEU A 238 -6.53 -9.48 10.08
C LEU A 238 -7.36 -10.09 8.95
N PHE A 239 -6.89 -11.18 8.35
CA PHE A 239 -7.47 -11.73 7.11
C PHE A 239 -7.85 -13.21 7.21
N ASN A 240 -7.61 -13.88 8.35
CA ASN A 240 -7.76 -15.34 8.52
C ASN A 240 -6.97 -16.14 7.47
N ALA A 241 -5.81 -15.61 7.05
CA ALA A 241 -4.97 -16.14 5.97
C ALA A 241 -3.59 -16.62 6.44
#